data_AF-A0A806FVT8-F1
#
_entry.id   AF-A0A806FVT8-F1
#
_cell.length_a   1.000
_cell.length_b   1.000
_cell.length_c   1.000
_cell.angle_alpha   90.00
_cell.angle_beta   90.00
_cell.angle_gamma   90.00
#
_symmetry.space_group_name_H-M   'P 1'
#
loop_
_entity.id
_entity.type
_entity.pdbx_description
1 polymer ?
#
loop_
_entity_poly.entity_id
_entity_poly.type
_entity_poly.pdbx_seq_one_letter_code
_entity_poly.pdbx_strand_id
1 'polypeptide(L)'
;MAIYGTFFLCGIALDVSPQALSVPDIDNYIGLAHTLFALEDVYSLKVVEADGRACLQADIFQGGRQASELNKILIAWREQAAKLEAGEITKEDYDRWRYNYPKYDTTQRWAKVPSKELSDALIKGLKKQRKDK
;
A
#
# COMPACT_ATOMS: atom_id res chain seq x y z
N MET A 1 11.17 -20.94 -29.28
CA MET A 1 11.62 -21.41 -27.95
C MET A 1 12.75 -20.50 -27.50
N ALA A 2 12.75 -20.11 -26.22
CA ALA A 2 13.73 -19.24 -25.57
C ALA A 2 13.59 -17.71 -25.75
N ILE A 3 12.55 -17.12 -25.12
CA ILE A 3 12.73 -15.85 -24.37
C ILE A 3 11.78 -15.84 -23.14
N TYR A 4 11.81 -16.91 -22.34
CA TYR A 4 11.13 -16.99 -21.03
C TYR A 4 12.11 -16.78 -19.86
N GLY A 5 13.20 -16.03 -20.07
CA GLY A 5 14.30 -15.99 -19.12
C GLY A 5 14.96 -14.62 -19.03
N THR A 6 14.30 -13.64 -18.41
CA THR A 6 15.02 -12.52 -17.77
C THR A 6 14.21 -11.75 -16.71
N PHE A 7 12.88 -11.86 -16.67
CA PHE A 7 12.10 -11.17 -15.62
C PHE A 7 12.12 -11.84 -14.24
N PHE A 8 12.70 -13.04 -14.12
CA PHE A 8 12.72 -13.80 -12.86
C PHE A 8 14.01 -13.62 -12.03
N LEU A 9 14.98 -12.83 -12.48
CA LEU A 9 16.30 -12.77 -11.84
C LEU A 9 16.67 -11.42 -11.18
N CYS A 10 15.84 -10.38 -11.27
CA CYS A 10 16.13 -9.13 -10.55
C CYS A 10 15.57 -9.10 -9.11
N GLY A 11 14.67 -10.02 -8.75
CA GLY A 11 14.12 -10.14 -7.40
C GLY A 11 15.04 -10.80 -6.36
N ILE A 12 16.27 -11.18 -6.73
CA ILE A 12 17.22 -11.85 -5.82
C ILE A 12 18.35 -10.92 -5.37
N ALA A 13 18.51 -9.74 -5.99
CA ALA A 13 19.56 -8.77 -5.61
C ALA A 13 19.11 -7.70 -4.60
N LEU A 14 17.80 -7.57 -4.38
CA LEU A 14 17.22 -6.67 -3.39
C LEU A 14 16.21 -7.52 -2.60
N ASP A 15 16.35 -7.61 -1.29
CA ASP A 15 15.40 -8.27 -0.37
C ASP A 15 14.09 -7.47 -0.32
N VAL A 16 13.40 -7.35 -1.46
CA VAL A 16 12.18 -6.56 -1.65
C VAL A 16 11.02 -7.49 -1.93
N SER A 17 9.90 -7.22 -1.27
CA SER A 17 8.67 -7.99 -1.44
C SER A 17 8.18 -7.91 -2.90
N PRO A 18 7.80 -9.03 -3.56
CA PRO A 18 7.26 -9.02 -4.93
C PRO A 18 6.04 -8.11 -5.12
N GLN A 19 5.33 -7.78 -4.04
CA GLN A 19 4.21 -6.85 -4.02
C GLN A 19 4.63 -5.37 -4.23
N ALA A 20 5.89 -5.02 -4.01
CA ALA A 20 6.41 -3.68 -4.23
C ALA A 20 6.56 -3.31 -5.73
N LEU A 21 6.46 -4.30 -6.63
CA LEU A 21 6.69 -4.14 -8.07
C LEU A 21 5.40 -4.10 -8.91
N SER A 22 4.23 -4.07 -8.27
CA SER A 22 2.91 -3.98 -8.93
C SER A 22 2.32 -2.57 -8.78
N VAL A 23 3.12 -1.54 -9.04
CA VAL A 23 2.62 -0.16 -9.00
C VAL A 23 1.80 0.07 -10.28
N PRO A 24 0.51 0.45 -10.20
CA PRO A 24 -0.21 0.94 -11.39
C PRO A 24 0.53 2.17 -11.96
N ASP A 25 0.27 2.54 -13.22
CA ASP A 25 0.87 3.74 -13.84
C ASP A 25 0.44 5.02 -13.09
N ILE A 26 1.16 5.32 -11.99
CA ILE A 26 0.97 6.47 -11.10
C ILE A 26 1.81 7.67 -11.54
N ASP A 27 2.52 7.55 -12.67
CA ASP A 27 3.46 8.56 -13.15
C ASP A 27 2.75 9.84 -13.63
N ASN A 28 1.42 9.80 -13.79
CA ASN A 28 0.61 10.99 -14.03
C ASN A 28 -0.50 11.19 -12.97
N TYR A 29 -0.85 12.45 -12.71
CA TYR A 29 -1.84 12.83 -11.68
C TYR A 29 -3.24 12.23 -11.91
N ILE A 30 -3.63 11.94 -13.15
CA ILE A 30 -4.90 11.28 -13.47
C ILE A 30 -4.83 9.80 -13.03
N GLY A 31 -3.72 9.11 -13.31
CA GLY A 31 -3.48 7.74 -12.85
C GLY A 31 -3.43 7.62 -11.32
N LEU A 32 -2.82 8.61 -10.66
CA LEU A 32 -2.84 8.72 -9.20
C LEU A 32 -4.28 8.87 -8.66
N ALA A 33 -5.09 9.76 -9.25
CA ALA A 33 -6.48 9.97 -8.82
C ALA A 33 -7.33 8.70 -8.97
N HIS A 34 -7.24 8.00 -10.11
CA HIS A 34 -7.95 6.73 -10.30
C HIS A 34 -7.51 5.64 -9.32
N THR A 35 -6.23 5.66 -8.91
CA THR A 35 -5.74 4.74 -7.86
C THR A 35 -6.41 5.04 -6.53
N LEU A 36 -6.51 6.32 -6.14
CA LEU A 36 -7.20 6.74 -4.92
C LEU A 36 -8.70 6.37 -4.96
N PHE A 37 -9.38 6.56 -6.09
CA PHE A 37 -10.79 6.16 -6.24
C PHE A 37 -10.98 4.65 -6.11
N ALA A 38 -10.09 3.84 -6.70
CA ALA A 38 -10.14 2.40 -6.52
C ALA A 38 -9.92 1.97 -5.05
N LEU A 39 -9.10 2.71 -4.30
CA LEU A 39 -8.92 2.48 -2.87
C LEU A 39 -10.17 2.87 -2.06
N GLU A 40 -10.86 3.95 -2.43
CA GLU A 40 -12.15 4.33 -1.85
C GLU A 40 -13.19 3.20 -2.04
N ASP A 41 -13.33 2.69 -3.27
CA ASP A 41 -14.29 1.62 -3.57
C ASP A 41 -13.99 0.30 -2.85
N VAL A 42 -12.71 -0.12 -2.82
CA VAL A 42 -12.32 -1.47 -2.36
C VAL A 42 -12.04 -1.51 -0.86
N TYR A 43 -11.46 -0.46 -0.30
CA TYR A 43 -11.02 -0.41 1.09
C TYR A 43 -11.82 0.58 1.94
N SER A 44 -12.81 1.25 1.37
CA SER A 44 -13.55 2.33 2.03
C SER A 44 -12.61 3.40 2.58
N LEU A 45 -11.55 3.68 1.80
CA LEU A 45 -10.70 4.86 2.02
C LEU A 45 -11.57 6.11 1.83
N LYS A 46 -11.50 7.04 2.77
CA LYS A 46 -12.12 8.36 2.70
C LYS A 46 -11.05 9.42 2.78
N VAL A 47 -11.31 10.54 2.13
CA VAL A 47 -10.55 11.77 2.31
C VAL A 47 -11.36 12.69 3.22
N VAL A 48 -10.77 13.07 4.35
CA VAL A 48 -11.36 14.02 5.30
C VAL A 48 -10.53 15.29 5.34
N GLU A 49 -11.15 16.42 5.61
CA GLU A 49 -10.42 17.68 5.82
C GLU A 49 -10.06 17.82 7.30
N ALA A 50 -8.78 18.07 7.59
CA ALA A 50 -8.30 18.42 8.91
C ALA A 50 -7.26 19.54 8.78
N ASP A 51 -7.41 20.61 9.56
CA ASP A 51 -6.50 21.78 9.56
C ASP A 51 -6.27 22.38 8.15
N GLY A 52 -7.31 22.39 7.31
CA GLY A 52 -7.26 22.88 5.93
C GLY A 52 -6.46 21.98 4.97
N ARG A 53 -6.16 20.74 5.37
CA ARG A 53 -5.44 19.75 4.56
C ARG A 53 -6.28 18.49 4.37
N ALA A 54 -6.15 17.86 3.20
CA ALA A 54 -6.75 16.57 2.93
C ALA A 54 -5.98 15.45 3.66
N CYS A 55 -6.69 14.65 4.44
CA CYS A 55 -6.17 13.51 5.20
C CYS A 55 -6.84 12.22 4.77
N LEU A 56 -6.06 11.15 4.67
CA LEU A 56 -6.54 9.81 4.35
C LEU A 56 -7.05 9.13 5.63
N GLN A 57 -8.27 8.61 5.60
CA GLN A 57 -8.89 7.89 6.70
C GLN A 57 -9.58 6.62 6.17
N ALA A 58 -9.39 5.49 6.83
CA ALA A 58 -10.19 4.30 6.53
C ALA A 58 -11.52 4.35 7.31
N ASP A 59 -12.65 4.17 6.63
CA ASP A 59 -13.95 4.08 7.31
C ASP A 59 -14.17 2.67 7.87
N ILE A 60 -13.67 2.45 9.09
CA ILE A 60 -13.78 1.17 9.80
C ILE A 60 -15.21 0.81 10.23
N PHE A 61 -16.14 1.78 10.24
CA PHE A 61 -17.52 1.56 10.67
C PHE A 61 -18.39 1.06 9.51
N GLN A 62 -18.15 1.57 8.29
CA GLN A 62 -18.91 1.19 7.10
C GLN A 62 -18.18 0.16 6.22
N GLY A 63 -16.84 0.14 6.23
CA GLY A 63 -16.01 -0.62 5.29
C GLY A 63 -15.54 -2.00 5.73
N GLY A 64 -16.05 -2.50 6.86
CA GLY A 64 -15.84 -3.88 7.32
C GLY A 64 -14.36 -4.29 7.43
N ARG A 65 -14.05 -5.52 6.98
CA ARG A 65 -12.71 -6.12 7.16
C ARG A 65 -11.63 -5.36 6.38
N GLN A 66 -11.92 -4.95 5.15
CA GLN A 66 -10.97 -4.30 4.26
C GLN A 66 -10.54 -2.93 4.82
N ALA A 67 -11.50 -2.14 5.33
CA ALA A 67 -11.20 -0.87 5.98
C ALA A 67 -10.41 -1.06 7.29
N SER A 68 -10.71 -2.10 8.06
CA SER A 68 -9.93 -2.43 9.27
C SER A 68 -8.47 -2.75 8.95
N GLU A 69 -8.21 -3.52 7.89
CA GLU A 69 -6.83 -3.80 7.45
C GLU A 69 -6.14 -2.55 6.90
N LEU A 70 -6.83 -1.72 6.11
CA LEU A 70 -6.28 -0.44 5.65
C LEU A 70 -5.94 0.48 6.83
N ASN A 71 -6.79 0.55 7.85
CA ASN A 71 -6.55 1.35 9.05
C ASN A 71 -5.27 0.92 9.78
N LYS A 72 -5.02 -0.39 9.89
CA LYS A 72 -3.78 -0.91 10.50
C LYS A 72 -2.55 -0.47 9.70
N ILE A 73 -2.62 -0.50 8.37
CA ILE A 73 -1.53 -0.06 7.49
C ILE A 73 -1.26 1.44 7.68
N LEU A 74 -2.32 2.28 7.68
CA LEU A 74 -2.19 3.72 7.87
C LEU A 74 -1.61 4.09 9.25
N ILE A 75 -2.03 3.39 10.31
CA ILE A 75 -1.48 3.60 11.66
C ILE A 75 0.01 3.21 11.71
N ALA A 76 0.38 2.03 11.19
CA ALA A 76 1.78 1.59 11.18
C ALA A 76 2.66 2.56 10.39
N TRP A 77 2.17 3.06 9.24
CA TRP A 77 2.86 4.07 8.46
C TRP A 77 3.02 5.38 9.25
N ARG A 78 1.96 5.89 9.89
CA ARG A 78 2.04 7.12 10.69
C ARG A 78 3.02 7.00 11.86
N GLU A 79 3.05 5.85 12.53
CA GLU A 79 3.98 5.57 13.64
C GLU A 79 5.44 5.64 13.15
N GLN A 80 5.77 5.02 12.02
CA GLN A 80 7.13 5.07 11.47
C GLN A 80 7.51 6.47 10.98
N ALA A 81 6.58 7.19 10.35
CA ALA A 81 6.80 8.58 9.97
C ALA A 81 7.04 9.47 11.21
N ALA A 82 6.31 9.26 12.31
CA ALA A 82 6.50 10.00 13.56
C ALA A 82 7.88 9.76 14.17
N LYS A 83 8.37 8.51 14.16
CA LYS A 83 9.71 8.17 14.62
C LYS A 83 10.80 8.86 13.79
N LEU A 84 10.60 8.94 12.48
CA LEU A 84 11.51 9.65 11.59
C LEU A 84 11.48 11.17 11.86
N GLU A 85 10.30 11.75 12.04
CA GLU A 85 10.10 13.17 12.41
C GLU A 85 10.76 13.51 13.76
N ALA A 86 10.69 12.60 14.72
CA ALA A 86 11.31 12.74 16.04
C ALA A 86 12.82 12.47 16.05
N GLY A 87 13.40 11.97 14.95
CA GLY A 87 14.81 11.58 14.87
C GLY A 87 15.15 10.28 15.62
N GLU A 88 14.14 9.47 15.98
CA GLU A 88 14.34 8.17 16.64
C GLU A 88 14.87 7.10 15.67
N ILE A 89 14.60 7.26 14.37
CA ILE A 89 15.10 6.41 13.30
C ILE A 89 15.72 7.25 12.19
N THR A 90 16.63 6.67 11.43
CA THR A 90 17.21 7.30 10.25
C THR A 90 16.28 7.17 9.04
N LYS A 91 16.54 7.96 7.99
CA LYS A 91 15.82 7.83 6.72
C LYS A 91 16.06 6.46 6.09
N GLU A 92 17.26 5.92 6.24
CA GLU A 92 17.66 4.59 5.77
C GLU A 92 16.87 3.48 6.48
N ASP A 93 16.64 3.61 7.80
CA ASP A 93 15.81 2.68 8.56
C ASP A 93 14.34 2.75 8.14
N TYR A 94 13.82 3.96 7.94
CA TYR A 94 12.47 4.17 7.44
C TYR A 94 12.28 3.58 6.03
N ASP A 95 13.23 3.81 5.12
CA ASP A 95 13.22 3.26 3.77
C ASP A 95 13.32 1.73 3.79
N ARG A 96 14.19 1.18 4.65
CA ARG A 96 14.28 -0.27 4.86
C ARG A 96 12.95 -0.85 5.32
N TRP A 97 12.27 -0.21 6.27
CA TRP A 97 10.94 -0.64 6.72
C TRP A 97 9.93 -0.62 5.56
N ARG A 98 9.87 0.48 4.78
CA ARG A 98 8.95 0.61 3.63
C ARG A 98 9.15 -0.49 2.58
N TYR A 99 10.40 -0.79 2.22
CA TYR A 99 10.72 -1.78 1.19
C TYR A 99 10.48 -3.23 1.62
N ASN A 100 10.49 -3.48 2.93
CA ASN A 100 10.35 -4.81 3.51
C ASN A 100 9.00 -5.04 4.19
N TYR A 101 8.08 -4.08 4.13
CA TYR A 101 6.77 -4.20 4.76
C TYR A 101 6.04 -5.49 4.30
N PRO A 102 5.49 -6.30 5.22
CA PRO A 102 5.31 -6.08 6.67
C PRO A 102 6.39 -6.71 7.58
N LYS A 103 7.51 -7.21 7.04
CA LYS A 103 8.52 -8.03 7.74
C LYS A 103 9.10 -7.38 9.01
N TYR A 104 9.28 -6.07 9.00
CA TYR A 104 9.84 -5.29 10.12
C TYR A 104 8.78 -4.51 10.91
N ASP A 105 7.49 -4.77 10.70
CA ASP A 105 6.45 -4.16 11.51
C ASP A 105 6.47 -4.80 12.91
N THR A 106 7.04 -4.08 13.88
CA THR A 106 7.22 -4.56 15.26
C THR A 106 5.93 -4.47 16.08
N THR A 107 4.88 -3.83 15.56
CA THR A 107 3.58 -3.89 16.23
C THR A 107 2.99 -5.28 16.00
N GLN A 108 2.72 -6.02 17.07
CA GLN A 108 2.07 -7.35 17.06
C GLN A 108 0.63 -7.34 16.46
N ARG A 109 0.24 -6.30 15.72
CA ARG A 109 -1.01 -6.17 14.97
C ARG A 109 -1.02 -7.04 13.69
N TRP A 110 0.15 -7.48 13.25
CA TRP A 110 0.34 -8.30 12.05
C TRP A 110 0.54 -9.78 12.39
N ALA A 111 -0.57 -10.52 12.51
CA ALA A 111 -0.50 -11.99 12.57
C ALA A 111 -0.37 -12.63 11.18
N LYS A 112 -0.77 -11.95 10.10
CA LYS A 112 -0.73 -12.47 8.72
C LYS A 112 -0.54 -11.33 7.71
N VAL A 113 0.33 -11.59 6.71
CA VAL A 113 0.44 -10.94 5.40
C VAL A 113 -0.95 -10.48 4.92
N PRO A 114 -1.15 -9.28 4.27
CA PRO A 114 -2.50 -8.91 3.86
C PRO A 114 -3.06 -10.04 3.01
N SER A 115 -4.31 -10.46 3.28
CA SER A 115 -4.81 -11.70 2.68
C SER A 115 -4.67 -11.63 1.16
N LYS A 116 -4.32 -12.75 0.51
CA LYS A 116 -4.23 -12.81 -0.94
C LYS A 116 -5.51 -12.29 -1.62
N GLU A 117 -6.67 -12.50 -0.98
CA GLU A 117 -7.96 -11.94 -1.35
C GLU A 117 -7.96 -10.40 -1.43
N LEU A 118 -7.24 -9.72 -0.52
CA LEU A 118 -7.11 -8.27 -0.48
C LEU A 118 -6.33 -7.75 -1.69
N SER A 119 -5.19 -8.38 -1.98
CA SER A 119 -4.38 -8.07 -3.16
C SER A 119 -5.14 -8.35 -4.45
N ASP A 120 -5.86 -9.47 -4.51
CA ASP A 120 -6.67 -9.86 -5.67
C ASP A 120 -7.85 -8.90 -5.89
N ALA A 121 -8.49 -8.41 -4.82
CA ALA A 121 -9.56 -7.42 -4.90
C ALA A 121 -9.08 -6.07 -5.46
N LEU A 122 -7.92 -5.58 -5.01
CA LEU A 122 -7.30 -4.37 -5.56
C LEU A 122 -6.95 -4.54 -7.04
N ILE A 123 -6.30 -5.65 -7.41
CA ILE A 123 -5.95 -5.94 -8.81
C ILE A 123 -7.21 -6.02 -9.69
N LYS A 124 -8.30 -6.60 -9.17
CA LYS A 124 -9.58 -6.67 -9.89
C LYS A 124 -10.20 -5.28 -10.09
N GLY A 125 -10.17 -4.42 -9.07
CA GLY A 125 -10.64 -3.04 -9.17
C GLY A 125 -9.87 -2.24 -10.22
N LEU A 126 -8.54 -2.30 -10.18
CA LEU A 126 -7.66 -1.63 -11.15
C LEU A 126 -7.87 -2.16 -12.58
N LYS A 127 -8.07 -3.47 -12.76
CA LYS A 127 -8.35 -4.08 -14.07
C LYS A 127 -9.72 -3.69 -14.64
N LYS A 128 -10.73 -3.43 -13.79
CA LYS A 128 -12.05 -2.99 -14.24
C LYS A 128 -11.97 -1.59 -14.85
N GLN A 129 -11.30 -0.66 -14.17
CA GLN A 129 -11.07 0.71 -14.65
C GLN A 129 -10.32 0.77 -16.00
N ARG A 130 -9.47 -0.22 -16.28
CA ARG A 130 -8.72 -0.31 -17.55
C ARG A 130 -9.52 -0.90 -18.72
N LYS A 131 -10.62 -1.61 -18.49
CA LYS A 131 -11.45 -2.22 -19.53
C LYS A 131 -12.58 -1.32 -20.04
N ASP A 132 -12.92 -0.30 -19.27
CA ASP A 132 -13.94 0.70 -19.63
C ASP A 132 -13.34 1.90 -20.41
N LYS A 133 -12.14 1.71 -20.99
CA LYS A 133 -11.43 2.64 -21.88
C LYS A 133 -11.15 1.94 -23.21
#